data_AF-A0A957V1V6-F1
#
_entry.id   AF-A0A957V1V6-F1
#
_cell.length_a   1.000
_cell.length_b   1.000
_cell.length_c   1.000
_cell.angle_alpha   90.00
_cell.angle_beta   90.00
_cell.angle_gamma   90.00
#
_symmetry.space_group_name_H-M   'P 1'
#
loop_
_entity.id
_entity.type
_entity.pdbx_description
1 polymer ?
#
loop_
_entity_poly.entity_id
_entity_poly.type
_entity_poly.pdbx_seq_one_letter_code
_entity_poly.pdbx_strand_id
1 'polypeptide(L)'
;MLTIIVMEMVVGYYALADLWAANRALQQSAEIQRLALTLGRNWESARRLQKDFFLQSAVIGANDAYSIYAMASAGKIDEVIRDGALLKRMIATTPDDSAVRTRLTDLDLLLSTVSRYATTYEEATELEMSMTSRDAGLSAQLDSVSARVLALLAGAREHETLIALYYELRYFGESAPFKAGAMDAAVLSLREAVGQSSLPAERISAALDALDTYEQLASQIAQTDAQIQEKLATLAQLGNSVEPGLVTLLAAVNTEAGQARLRFEQTR
;
A
#
# COMPACT_ATOMS: atom_id res chain seq x y z
N MET A 1 5.31 -27.84 67.72
CA MET A 1 6.48 -27.03 67.33
C MET A 1 6.95 -27.38 65.93
N LEU A 2 7.50 -28.59 65.68
CA LEU A 2 8.02 -28.96 64.35
C LEU A 2 6.96 -29.01 63.24
N THR A 3 5.73 -29.43 63.55
CA THR A 3 4.58 -29.42 62.63
C THR A 3 4.12 -28.02 62.23
N ILE A 4 4.21 -27.05 63.14
CA ILE A 4 3.85 -25.65 62.88
C ILE A 4 4.90 -25.00 61.97
N ILE A 5 6.19 -25.25 62.22
CA ILE A 5 7.29 -24.74 61.40
C ILE A 5 7.22 -25.30 59.97
N VAL A 6 6.93 -26.59 59.80
CA VAL A 6 6.75 -27.20 58.48
C VAL A 6 5.52 -26.61 57.77
N MET A 7 4.42 -26.39 58.49
CA MET A 7 3.22 -25.78 57.91
C MET A 7 3.47 -24.32 57.48
N GLU A 8 4.17 -23.53 58.28
CA GLU A 8 4.56 -22.16 57.95
C GLU A 8 5.49 -22.10 56.74
N MET A 9 6.46 -23.03 56.64
CA MET A 9 7.32 -23.13 55.45
C MET A 9 6.54 -23.50 54.18
N VAL A 10 5.58 -24.42 54.29
CA VAL A 10 4.73 -24.83 53.16
C VAL A 10 3.85 -23.66 52.70
N VAL A 11 3.18 -22.97 53.64
CA VAL A 11 2.35 -21.79 53.34
C VAL A 11 3.20 -20.67 52.73
N GLY A 12 4.39 -20.41 53.27
CA GLY A 12 5.32 -19.42 52.75
C GLY A 12 5.81 -19.75 51.33
N TYR A 13 6.07 -21.03 51.04
CA TYR A 13 6.45 -21.48 49.70
C TYR A 13 5.32 -21.29 48.68
N TYR A 14 4.09 -21.66 49.03
CA TYR A 14 2.93 -21.45 48.14
C TYR A 14 2.65 -19.97 47.90
N ALA A 15 2.68 -19.13 48.95
CA ALA A 15 2.51 -17.68 48.81
C ALA A 15 3.59 -17.05 47.91
N LEU A 16 4.84 -17.51 48.02
CA LEU A 16 5.90 -17.06 47.11
C LEU A 16 5.62 -17.54 45.68
N ALA A 17 5.30 -18.82 45.49
CA ALA A 17 5.00 -19.37 44.16
C ALA A 17 3.87 -18.60 43.46
N ASP A 18 2.81 -18.26 44.20
CA ASP A 18 1.68 -17.47 43.70
C ASP A 18 2.09 -16.03 43.34
N LEU A 19 2.89 -15.38 44.19
CA LEU A 19 3.40 -14.02 43.91
C LEU A 19 4.31 -13.99 42.66
N TRP A 20 5.15 -15.01 42.47
CA TRP A 20 5.98 -15.16 41.28
C TRP A 20 5.17 -15.45 40.01
N ALA A 21 4.06 -16.21 40.13
CA ALA A 21 3.13 -16.44 39.03
C ALA A 21 2.38 -15.16 38.65
N ALA A 22 1.87 -14.42 39.65
CA ALA A 22 1.18 -13.15 39.45
C ALA A 22 2.09 -12.08 38.81
N ASN A 23 3.35 -11.99 39.26
CA ASN A 23 4.33 -11.07 38.67
C ASN A 23 4.64 -11.42 37.20
N ARG A 24 4.80 -12.71 36.87
CA ARG A 24 5.01 -13.16 35.48
C ARG A 24 3.82 -12.83 34.59
N ALA A 25 2.59 -13.06 35.06
CA ALA A 25 1.37 -12.71 34.34
C ALA A 25 1.27 -11.20 34.08
N LEU A 26 1.64 -10.37 35.07
CA LEU A 26 1.66 -8.91 34.94
C LEU A 26 2.68 -8.45 33.90
N GLN A 27 3.90 -8.99 33.92
CA GLN A 27 4.94 -8.68 32.93
C GLN A 27 4.51 -9.08 31.51
N GLN A 28 3.99 -10.30 31.34
CA GLN A 28 3.52 -10.80 30.05
C GLN A 28 2.38 -9.93 29.51
N SER A 29 1.41 -9.56 30.35
CA SER A 29 0.29 -8.71 29.96
C SER A 29 0.73 -7.31 29.55
N ALA A 30 1.69 -6.71 30.26
CA ALA A 30 2.28 -5.42 29.89
C ALA A 30 3.01 -5.48 28.54
N GLU A 31 3.71 -6.58 28.25
CA GLU A 31 4.38 -6.76 26.98
C GLU A 31 3.41 -6.98 25.81
N ILE A 32 2.35 -7.77 26.00
CA ILE A 32 1.24 -7.94 25.04
C ILE A 32 0.61 -6.56 24.73
N GLN A 33 0.36 -5.74 25.76
CA GLN A 33 -0.18 -4.38 25.61
C GLN A 33 0.75 -3.47 24.80
N ARG A 34 2.04 -3.47 25.11
CA ARG A 34 3.04 -2.70 24.37
C ARG A 34 3.08 -3.09 22.89
N LEU A 35 3.02 -4.38 22.61
CA LEU A 35 3.11 -4.91 21.26
C LEU A 35 1.84 -4.61 20.45
N ALA A 36 0.66 -4.77 21.03
CA ALA A 36 -0.61 -4.41 20.40
C ALA A 36 -0.70 -2.91 20.05
N LEU A 37 -0.24 -2.03 20.96
CA LEU A 37 -0.15 -0.58 20.69
C LEU A 37 0.86 -0.25 19.59
N THR A 38 2.00 -0.96 19.57
CA THR A 38 3.03 -0.77 18.53
C THR A 38 2.53 -1.19 17.16
N LEU A 39 1.80 -2.30 17.10
CA LEU A 39 1.18 -2.80 15.87
C LEU A 39 0.19 -1.79 15.29
N GLY A 40 -0.68 -1.19 16.12
CA GLY A 40 -1.60 -0.14 15.68
C GLY A 40 -0.89 1.11 15.14
N ARG A 41 0.15 1.60 15.84
CA ARG A 41 0.94 2.76 15.38
C ARG A 41 1.68 2.50 14.07
N ASN A 42 2.28 1.32 13.94
CA ASN A 42 3.00 0.95 12.73
C ASN A 42 2.06 0.81 11.54
N TRP A 43 0.87 0.24 11.76
CA TRP A 43 -0.18 0.17 10.75
C TRP A 43 -0.64 1.54 10.26
N GLU A 44 -0.93 2.47 11.18
CA GLU A 44 -1.32 3.83 10.82
C GLU A 44 -0.20 4.57 10.08
N SER A 45 1.05 4.40 10.53
CA SER A 45 2.21 4.98 9.85
C SER A 45 2.40 4.41 8.45
N ALA A 46 2.21 3.10 8.24
CA ALA A 46 2.26 2.48 6.93
C ALA A 46 1.21 3.08 6.00
N ARG A 47 -0.05 3.16 6.44
CA ARG A 47 -1.15 3.76 5.64
C ARG A 47 -0.88 5.21 5.25
N ARG A 48 -0.34 6.01 6.17
CA ARG A 48 0.04 7.40 5.87
C ARG A 48 1.13 7.46 4.80
N LEU A 49 2.21 6.70 4.96
CA LEU A 49 3.31 6.66 3.99
C LEU A 49 2.86 6.12 2.63
N GLN A 50 1.99 5.12 2.61
CA GLN A 50 1.36 4.60 1.39
C GLN A 50 0.61 5.72 0.65
N LYS A 51 -0.22 6.50 1.36
CA LYS A 51 -0.93 7.64 0.78
C LYS A 51 0.04 8.71 0.27
N ASP A 52 1.07 9.03 1.05
CA ASP A 52 2.06 10.03 0.68
C ASP A 52 2.83 9.63 -0.59
N PHE A 53 3.13 8.34 -0.78
CA PHE A 53 3.75 7.84 -2.01
C PHE A 53 2.92 8.22 -3.25
N PHE A 54 1.66 7.80 -3.32
CA PHE A 54 0.81 8.05 -4.50
C PHE A 54 0.50 9.53 -4.71
N LEU A 55 0.40 10.33 -3.64
CA LEU A 55 0.19 11.78 -3.75
C LEU A 55 1.44 12.52 -4.23
N GLN A 56 2.62 12.12 -3.75
CA GLN A 56 3.86 12.82 -4.04
C GLN A 56 4.54 12.33 -5.33
N SER A 57 4.20 11.13 -5.82
CA SER A 57 4.74 10.57 -7.06
C SER A 57 4.65 11.57 -8.24
N ALA A 58 3.49 12.21 -8.41
CA ALA A 58 3.28 13.21 -9.46
C ALA A 58 4.03 14.55 -9.23
N VAL A 59 4.45 14.84 -7.99
CA VAL A 59 5.05 16.14 -7.61
C VAL A 59 6.58 16.08 -7.64
N ILE A 60 7.16 15.05 -7.03
CA ILE A 60 8.62 14.90 -6.90
C ILE A 60 9.20 13.81 -7.81
N GLY A 61 8.33 13.08 -8.53
CA GLY A 61 8.71 11.94 -9.37
C GLY A 61 8.67 10.62 -8.60
N ALA A 62 8.24 9.56 -9.29
CA ALA A 62 7.99 8.26 -8.68
C ALA A 62 9.22 7.61 -8.06
N ASN A 63 10.39 7.71 -8.70
CA ASN A 63 11.62 7.12 -8.15
C ASN A 63 11.97 7.72 -6.77
N ASP A 64 11.83 9.04 -6.63
CA ASP A 64 12.15 9.73 -5.38
C ASP A 64 11.05 9.45 -4.34
N ALA A 65 9.78 9.52 -4.74
CA ALA A 65 8.66 9.15 -3.88
C ALA A 65 8.74 7.68 -3.39
N TYR A 66 9.17 6.76 -4.25
CA TYR A 66 9.36 5.35 -3.91
C TYR A 66 10.40 5.18 -2.79
N SER A 67 11.56 5.83 -2.97
CA SER A 67 12.65 5.75 -2.00
C SER A 67 12.29 6.36 -0.63
N ILE A 68 11.54 7.46 -0.63
CA ILE A 68 11.19 8.20 0.59
C ILE A 68 9.99 7.58 1.30
N TYR A 69 8.94 7.23 0.56
CA TYR A 69 7.64 6.84 1.13
C TYR A 69 7.34 5.36 0.96
N ALA A 70 7.52 4.80 -0.25
CA ALA A 70 7.08 3.43 -0.51
C ALA A 70 7.88 2.39 0.26
N MET A 71 9.21 2.51 0.23
CA MET A 71 10.09 1.62 1.01
C MET A 71 9.84 1.74 2.52
N ALA A 72 9.62 2.96 3.02
CA ALA A 72 9.33 3.19 4.43
C ALA A 72 7.96 2.60 4.84
N SER A 73 6.96 2.71 3.96
CA SER A 73 5.64 2.09 4.14
C SER A 73 5.75 0.57 4.21
N ALA A 74 6.43 -0.05 3.23
CA ALA A 74 6.67 -1.49 3.19
C ALA A 74 7.35 -1.98 4.47
N GLY A 75 8.41 -1.29 4.92
CA GLY A 75 9.07 -1.60 6.19
C GLY A 75 8.12 -1.56 7.38
N LYS A 76 7.19 -0.60 7.44
CA LYS A 76 6.19 -0.53 8.51
C LYS A 76 5.17 -1.67 8.44
N ILE A 77 4.79 -2.12 7.25
CA ILE A 77 3.92 -3.28 7.06
C ILE A 77 4.62 -4.55 7.54
N ASP A 78 5.90 -4.73 7.21
CA ASP A 78 6.71 -5.86 7.69
C ASP A 78 6.82 -5.88 9.22
N GLU A 79 7.00 -4.70 9.84
CA GLU A 79 6.96 -4.58 11.30
C GLU A 79 5.61 -5.03 11.87
N VAL A 80 4.48 -4.65 11.26
CA VAL A 80 3.13 -5.09 11.69
C VAL A 80 2.99 -6.61 11.61
N ILE A 81 3.41 -7.22 10.51
CA ILE A 81 3.33 -8.68 10.31
C ILE A 81 4.20 -9.42 11.35
N ARG A 82 5.45 -8.99 11.50
CA ARG A 82 6.41 -9.60 12.43
C ARG A 82 5.97 -9.45 13.88
N ASP A 83 5.61 -8.24 14.30
CA ASP A 83 5.19 -7.94 15.66
C ASP A 83 3.84 -8.62 15.96
N GLY A 84 2.96 -8.74 14.97
CA GLY A 84 1.71 -9.49 15.08
C GLY A 84 1.91 -10.99 15.23
N ALA A 85 2.87 -11.58 14.51
CA ALA A 85 3.24 -12.98 14.68
C ALA A 85 3.83 -13.25 16.08
N LEU A 86 4.63 -12.32 16.60
CA LEU A 86 5.12 -12.39 17.99
C LEU A 86 3.98 -12.29 18.99
N LEU A 87 3.06 -11.33 18.79
CA LEU A 87 1.88 -11.14 19.63
C LEU A 87 1.02 -12.41 19.66
N LYS A 88 0.80 -13.04 18.50
CA LYS A 88 0.11 -14.31 18.38
C LYS A 88 0.76 -15.39 19.24
N ARG A 89 2.09 -15.52 19.21
CA ARG A 89 2.81 -16.51 20.03
C ARG A 89 2.67 -16.21 21.52
N MET A 90 2.70 -14.94 21.92
CA MET A 90 2.51 -14.56 23.33
C MET A 90 1.10 -14.89 23.83
N ILE A 91 0.08 -14.54 23.06
CA ILE A 91 -1.33 -14.88 23.33
C ILE A 91 -1.53 -16.41 23.30
N ALA A 92 -0.76 -17.11 22.46
CA ALA A 92 -0.78 -18.57 22.40
C ALA A 92 -0.30 -19.25 23.71
N THR A 93 0.32 -18.50 24.62
CA THR A 93 0.78 -19.01 25.93
C THR A 93 -0.03 -18.50 27.12
N THR A 94 -1.03 -17.64 26.90
CA THR A 94 -1.93 -17.20 27.98
C THR A 94 -2.97 -18.27 28.30
N PRO A 95 -3.53 -18.29 29.53
CA PRO A 95 -4.60 -19.20 29.91
C PRO A 95 -5.80 -19.16 28.95
N ASP A 96 -6.45 -20.32 28.75
CA ASP A 96 -7.51 -20.44 27.74
C ASP A 96 -8.76 -19.57 28.04
N ASP A 97 -8.97 -19.20 29.30
CA ASP A 97 -10.05 -18.33 29.78
C ASP A 97 -9.73 -16.83 29.69
N SER A 98 -8.49 -16.47 29.29
CA SER A 98 -8.08 -15.06 29.18
C SER A 98 -8.82 -14.33 28.05
N ALA A 99 -9.13 -13.06 28.26
CA ALA A 99 -9.88 -12.25 27.29
C ALA A 99 -9.10 -12.14 25.96
N VAL A 100 -7.78 -12.11 26.01
CA VAL A 100 -6.91 -12.02 24.83
C VAL A 100 -6.85 -13.33 24.06
N ARG A 101 -6.93 -14.48 24.74
CA ARG A 101 -6.95 -15.80 24.07
C ARG A 101 -8.09 -15.92 23.08
N THR A 102 -9.28 -15.43 23.46
CA THR A 102 -10.47 -15.46 22.60
C THR A 102 -10.29 -14.69 21.28
N ARG A 103 -9.28 -13.81 21.20
CA ARG A 103 -8.96 -12.99 20.02
C ARG A 103 -7.91 -13.60 19.11
N LEU A 104 -7.42 -14.82 19.38
CA LEU A 104 -6.39 -15.44 18.54
C LEU A 104 -6.86 -15.59 17.08
N THR A 105 -8.11 -15.98 16.87
CA THR A 105 -8.71 -16.11 15.52
C THR A 105 -8.84 -14.74 14.83
N ASP A 106 -9.25 -13.70 15.56
CA ASP A 106 -9.36 -12.34 15.05
C ASP A 106 -7.99 -11.81 14.62
N LEU A 107 -6.93 -12.10 15.40
CA LEU A 107 -5.56 -11.75 15.07
C LEU A 107 -5.06 -12.49 13.82
N ASP A 108 -5.44 -13.75 13.62
CA ASP A 108 -5.10 -14.49 12.39
C ASP A 108 -5.75 -13.89 11.13
N LEU A 109 -7.02 -13.50 11.24
CA LEU A 109 -7.70 -12.78 10.17
C LEU A 109 -7.03 -11.43 9.90
N LEU A 110 -6.63 -10.72 10.95
CA LEU A 110 -5.90 -9.46 10.82
C LEU A 110 -4.58 -9.64 10.08
N LEU A 111 -3.73 -10.60 10.48
CA LEU A 111 -2.42 -10.80 9.85
C LEU A 111 -2.51 -11.28 8.41
N SER A 112 -3.50 -12.12 8.10
CA SER A 112 -3.76 -12.52 6.71
C SER A 112 -4.23 -11.34 5.85
N THR A 113 -5.06 -10.45 6.41
CA THR A 113 -5.49 -9.21 5.75
C THR A 113 -4.32 -8.26 5.51
N VAL A 114 -3.47 -8.05 6.51
CA VAL A 114 -2.25 -7.22 6.38
C VAL A 114 -1.29 -7.80 5.35
N SER A 115 -1.12 -9.13 5.33
CA SER A 115 -0.27 -9.79 4.33
C SER A 115 -0.81 -9.58 2.91
N ARG A 116 -2.13 -9.71 2.70
CA ARG A 116 -2.75 -9.42 1.41
C ARG A 116 -2.61 -7.94 1.02
N TYR A 117 -2.74 -7.05 2.00
CA TYR A 117 -2.51 -5.61 1.80
C TYR A 117 -1.06 -5.35 1.34
N ALA A 118 -0.07 -6.01 1.96
CA ALA A 118 1.34 -5.90 1.56
C ALA A 118 1.55 -6.25 0.08
N THR A 119 1.05 -7.42 -0.35
CA THR A 119 1.15 -7.87 -1.76
C THR A 119 0.43 -6.92 -2.71
N THR A 120 -0.78 -6.48 -2.37
CA THR A 120 -1.53 -5.53 -3.22
C THR A 120 -0.81 -4.17 -3.30
N TYR A 121 -0.13 -3.77 -2.22
CA TYR A 121 0.61 -2.52 -2.17
C TYR A 121 1.87 -2.57 -3.02
N GLU A 122 2.60 -3.68 -2.98
CA GLU A 122 3.75 -3.95 -3.85
C GLU A 122 3.33 -3.88 -5.32
N GLU A 123 2.29 -4.61 -5.72
CA GLU A 123 1.74 -4.59 -7.08
C GLU A 123 1.35 -3.16 -7.54
N ALA A 124 0.65 -2.40 -6.67
CA ALA A 124 0.27 -1.02 -6.98
C ALA A 124 1.47 -0.10 -7.16
N THR A 125 2.52 -0.31 -6.35
CA THR A 125 3.75 0.48 -6.39
C THR A 125 4.56 0.16 -7.64
N GLU A 126 4.63 -1.11 -8.04
CA GLU A 126 5.28 -1.53 -9.30
C GLU A 126 4.59 -0.94 -10.52
N LEU A 127 3.25 -0.96 -10.55
CA LEU A 127 2.47 -0.33 -11.61
C LEU A 127 2.74 1.17 -11.70
N GLU A 128 2.68 1.89 -10.58
CA GLU A 128 3.01 3.32 -10.52
C GLU A 128 4.42 3.60 -11.06
N MET A 129 5.42 2.83 -10.62
CA MET A 129 6.81 2.95 -11.09
C MET A 129 6.94 2.67 -12.59
N SER A 130 6.26 1.65 -13.12
CA SER A 130 6.26 1.33 -14.55
C SER A 130 5.61 2.42 -15.42
N MET A 131 4.63 3.13 -14.87
CA MET A 131 3.95 4.22 -15.55
C MET A 131 4.79 5.49 -15.57
N THR A 132 5.37 5.84 -14.42
CA THR A 132 5.86 7.20 -14.15
C THR A 132 7.38 7.31 -13.91
N SER A 133 8.13 6.20 -14.02
CA SER A 133 9.59 6.23 -13.95
C SER A 133 10.17 7.19 -14.99
N ARG A 134 11.13 8.03 -14.57
CA ARG A 134 11.67 9.15 -15.36
C ARG A 134 12.22 8.75 -16.72
N ASP A 135 12.96 7.63 -16.78
CA ASP A 135 13.74 7.29 -17.98
C ASP A 135 13.09 6.16 -18.81
N ALA A 136 12.31 5.31 -18.15
CA ALA A 136 11.76 4.09 -18.75
C ALA A 136 10.24 3.95 -18.58
N GLY A 137 9.61 4.87 -17.84
CA GLY A 137 8.17 4.84 -17.61
C GLY A 137 7.39 5.07 -18.89
N LEU A 138 6.18 4.50 -18.96
CA LEU A 138 5.29 4.68 -20.10
C LEU A 138 5.06 6.16 -20.44
N SER A 139 4.93 7.04 -19.44
CA SER A 139 4.77 8.49 -19.66
C SER A 139 5.99 9.12 -20.36
N ALA A 140 7.21 8.77 -19.94
CA ALA A 140 8.42 9.26 -20.57
C ALA A 140 8.58 8.74 -22.02
N GLN A 141 8.21 7.49 -22.26
CA GLN A 141 8.18 6.91 -23.60
C GLN A 141 7.15 7.62 -24.49
N LEU A 142 5.96 7.89 -23.96
CA LEU A 142 4.91 8.63 -24.68
C LEU A 142 5.40 10.04 -25.04
N ASP A 143 6.02 10.77 -24.10
CA ASP A 143 6.58 12.11 -24.35
C ASP A 143 7.65 12.10 -25.45
N SER A 144 8.53 11.10 -25.45
CA SER A 144 9.55 10.92 -26.50
C SER A 144 8.91 10.68 -27.88
N VAL A 145 7.93 9.77 -27.97
CA VAL A 145 7.20 9.49 -29.22
C VAL A 145 6.41 10.72 -29.66
N SER A 146 5.81 11.44 -28.72
CA SER A 146 5.07 12.68 -28.93
C SER A 146 5.96 13.78 -29.55
N ALA A 147 7.17 13.97 -29.01
CA ALA A 147 8.17 14.87 -29.58
C ALA A 147 8.62 14.44 -30.98
N ARG A 148 8.76 13.12 -31.22
CA ARG A 148 9.08 12.57 -32.54
C ARG A 148 7.98 12.83 -33.56
N VAL A 149 6.71 12.67 -33.20
CA VAL A 149 5.56 13.01 -34.06
C VAL A 149 5.64 14.47 -34.47
N LEU A 150 5.78 15.41 -33.52
CA LEU A 150 5.93 16.84 -33.82
C LEU A 150 7.08 17.13 -34.80
N ALA A 151 8.24 16.50 -34.58
CA ALA A 151 9.41 16.67 -35.45
C ALA A 151 9.16 16.15 -36.88
N LEU A 152 8.40 15.06 -37.04
CA LEU A 152 8.07 14.49 -38.34
C LEU A 152 7.04 15.33 -39.11
N LEU A 153 6.12 15.98 -38.40
CA LEU A 153 5.14 16.92 -38.97
C LEU A 153 5.78 18.26 -39.38
N ALA A 154 7.02 18.51 -38.99
CA ALA A 154 7.74 19.74 -39.34
C ALA A 154 8.04 19.82 -40.85
N GLY A 155 7.80 21.00 -41.43
CA GLY A 155 8.09 21.29 -42.83
C GLY A 155 7.00 20.89 -43.83
N ALA A 156 5.85 20.38 -43.37
CA ALA A 156 4.65 20.29 -44.19
C ALA A 156 4.16 21.71 -44.56
N ARG A 157 3.53 21.88 -45.74
CA ARG A 157 2.81 23.12 -46.06
C ARG A 157 1.59 23.31 -45.15
N GLU A 158 0.97 22.21 -44.73
CA GLU A 158 -0.20 22.15 -43.86
C GLU A 158 0.17 22.11 -42.36
N HIS A 159 1.39 22.57 -42.01
CA HIS A 159 1.96 22.40 -40.68
C HIS A 159 1.06 22.93 -39.55
N GLU A 160 0.41 24.08 -39.73
CA GLU A 160 -0.48 24.65 -38.71
C GLU A 160 -1.69 23.73 -38.43
N THR A 161 -2.31 23.18 -39.47
CA THR A 161 -3.43 22.24 -39.34
C THR A 161 -3.00 20.94 -38.67
N LEU A 162 -1.84 20.39 -39.07
CA LEU A 162 -1.30 19.15 -38.49
C LEU A 162 -0.94 19.33 -37.02
N ILE A 163 -0.36 20.47 -36.65
CA ILE A 163 -0.06 20.81 -35.25
C ILE A 163 -1.34 20.94 -34.43
N ALA A 164 -2.38 21.60 -34.96
CA ALA A 164 -3.65 21.76 -34.26
C ALA A 164 -4.29 20.40 -33.95
N LEU A 165 -4.34 19.50 -34.95
CA LEU A 165 -4.84 18.13 -34.78
C LEU A 165 -3.98 17.31 -33.79
N TYR A 166 -2.67 17.50 -33.80
CA TYR A 166 -1.78 16.88 -32.83
C TYR A 166 -2.03 17.37 -31.39
N TYR A 167 -2.22 18.67 -31.17
CA TYR A 167 -2.53 19.19 -29.84
C TYR A 167 -3.92 18.77 -29.35
N GLU A 168 -4.88 18.61 -30.27
CA GLU A 168 -6.19 18.03 -29.96
C GLU A 168 -6.06 16.56 -29.50
N LEU A 169 -5.29 15.74 -30.23
CA LEU A 169 -4.95 14.38 -29.82
C LEU A 169 -4.29 14.36 -28.43
N ARG A 170 -3.29 15.21 -28.21
CA ARG A 170 -2.57 15.30 -26.94
C ARG A 170 -3.50 15.67 -25.79
N TYR A 171 -4.36 16.66 -25.99
CA TYR A 171 -5.34 17.09 -25.01
C TYR A 171 -6.28 15.94 -24.61
N PHE A 172 -6.79 15.17 -25.58
CA PHE A 172 -7.64 14.02 -25.28
C PHE A 172 -6.89 12.86 -24.63
N GLY A 173 -5.63 12.62 -25.00
CA GLY A 173 -4.77 11.61 -24.40
C GLY A 173 -4.42 11.90 -22.93
N GLU A 174 -4.12 13.15 -22.60
CA GLU A 174 -3.83 13.59 -21.22
C GLU A 174 -5.09 13.68 -20.34
N SER A 175 -6.29 13.69 -20.93
CA SER A 175 -7.57 13.81 -20.23
C SER A 175 -8.26 12.46 -19.90
N ALA A 176 -7.59 11.33 -20.12
CA ALA A 176 -8.16 10.01 -19.84
C ALA A 176 -8.41 9.82 -18.33
N PRO A 177 -9.57 9.25 -17.92
CA PRO A 177 -10.34 8.21 -18.62
C PRO A 177 -11.63 8.68 -19.32
N PHE A 178 -11.96 9.97 -19.39
CA PHE A 178 -13.32 10.42 -19.74
C PHE A 178 -13.66 10.47 -21.24
N LYS A 179 -12.73 10.18 -22.17
CA LYS A 179 -12.93 10.49 -23.61
C LYS A 179 -12.29 9.51 -24.61
N ALA A 180 -12.33 8.21 -24.35
CA ALA A 180 -11.77 7.20 -25.28
C ALA A 180 -12.20 7.41 -26.75
N GLY A 181 -13.50 7.59 -27.01
CA GLY A 181 -13.99 7.83 -28.38
C GLY A 181 -13.57 9.17 -29.01
N ALA A 182 -13.19 10.19 -28.21
CA ALA A 182 -12.67 11.44 -28.75
C ALA A 182 -11.18 11.33 -29.10
N MET A 183 -10.41 10.53 -28.35
CA MET A 183 -9.03 10.23 -28.69
C MET A 183 -8.95 9.47 -30.02
N ASP A 184 -9.77 8.44 -30.21
CA ASP A 184 -9.82 7.65 -31.45
C ASP A 184 -10.16 8.54 -32.66
N ALA A 185 -11.11 9.46 -32.51
CA ALA A 185 -11.48 10.42 -33.55
C ALA A 185 -10.35 11.41 -33.88
N ALA A 186 -9.62 11.89 -32.85
CA ALA A 186 -8.48 12.78 -33.03
C ALA A 186 -7.29 12.08 -33.71
N VAL A 187 -7.01 10.83 -33.31
CA VAL A 187 -5.99 9.98 -33.97
C VAL A 187 -6.35 9.79 -35.44
N LEU A 188 -7.59 9.41 -35.75
CA LEU A 188 -8.03 9.17 -37.12
C LEU A 188 -7.90 10.44 -37.98
N SER A 189 -8.36 11.58 -37.46
CA SER A 189 -8.29 12.87 -38.16
C SER A 189 -6.84 13.27 -38.45
N LEU A 190 -5.92 13.07 -37.49
CA LEU A 190 -4.51 13.35 -37.69
C LEU A 190 -3.87 12.39 -38.70
N ARG A 191 -4.18 11.09 -38.66
CA ARG A 191 -3.69 10.10 -39.62
C ARG A 191 -4.11 10.43 -41.05
N GLU A 192 -5.38 10.77 -41.26
CA GLU A 192 -5.89 11.17 -42.57
C GLU A 192 -5.19 12.42 -43.09
N ALA A 193 -5.02 13.43 -42.23
CA ALA A 193 -4.33 14.67 -42.59
C ALA A 193 -2.84 14.44 -42.92
N VAL A 194 -2.15 13.56 -42.18
CA VAL A 194 -0.78 13.16 -42.48
C VAL A 194 -0.68 12.44 -43.82
N GLY A 195 -1.60 11.51 -44.10
CA GLY A 195 -1.64 10.75 -45.36
C GLY A 195 -1.89 11.61 -46.60
N GLN A 196 -2.56 12.76 -46.44
CA GLN A 196 -2.84 13.72 -47.52
C GLN A 196 -1.88 14.91 -47.54
N SER A 197 -0.91 14.95 -46.62
CA SER A 197 -0.01 16.09 -46.47
C SER A 197 1.01 16.19 -47.61
N SER A 198 1.65 17.36 -47.69
CA SER A 198 2.75 17.62 -48.62
C SER A 198 4.11 17.02 -48.20
N LEU A 199 4.14 16.20 -47.15
CA LEU A 199 5.37 15.56 -46.67
C LEU A 199 5.89 14.50 -47.67
N PRO A 200 7.22 14.24 -47.68
CA PRO A 200 7.77 13.10 -48.41
C PRO A 200 7.16 11.78 -47.93
N ALA A 201 6.96 10.82 -48.83
CA ALA A 201 6.33 9.52 -48.52
C ALA A 201 7.02 8.78 -47.35
N GLU A 202 8.34 8.86 -47.25
CA GLU A 202 9.10 8.29 -46.13
C GLU A 202 8.75 8.94 -44.78
N ARG A 203 8.54 10.26 -44.76
CA ARG A 203 8.13 10.98 -43.55
C ARG A 203 6.67 10.70 -43.19
N ILE A 204 5.80 10.56 -44.18
CA ILE A 204 4.40 10.14 -43.97
C ILE A 204 4.38 8.77 -43.29
N SER A 205 5.09 7.78 -43.85
CA SER A 205 5.19 6.44 -43.25
C SER A 205 5.72 6.51 -41.82
N ALA A 206 6.83 7.21 -41.59
CA ALA A 206 7.42 7.33 -40.26
C ALA A 206 6.52 8.06 -39.25
N ALA A 207 5.72 9.03 -39.70
CA ALA A 207 4.77 9.75 -38.85
C ALA A 207 3.59 8.85 -38.48
N LEU A 208 3.06 8.08 -39.42
CA LEU A 208 2.00 7.11 -39.16
C LEU A 208 2.47 6.02 -38.18
N ASP A 209 3.67 5.46 -38.37
CA ASP A 209 4.26 4.49 -37.44
C ASP A 209 4.46 5.07 -36.02
N ALA A 210 4.85 6.35 -35.93
CA ALA A 210 4.99 7.04 -34.66
C ALA A 210 3.64 7.29 -33.98
N LEU A 211 2.58 7.58 -34.76
CA LEU A 211 1.21 7.70 -34.25
C LEU A 211 0.65 6.35 -33.78
N ASP A 212 0.93 5.25 -34.48
CA ASP A 212 0.62 3.89 -34.02
C ASP A 212 1.25 3.60 -32.66
N THR A 213 2.53 3.95 -32.52
CA THR A 213 3.26 3.77 -31.26
C THR A 213 2.69 4.65 -30.14
N TYR A 214 2.33 5.90 -30.46
CA TYR A 214 1.71 6.83 -29.50
C TYR A 214 0.39 6.28 -28.98
N GLU A 215 -0.49 5.82 -29.87
CA GLU A 215 -1.79 5.25 -29.52
C GLU A 215 -1.66 4.01 -28.62
N GLN A 216 -0.72 3.13 -28.95
CA GLN A 216 -0.43 1.95 -28.13
C GLN A 216 0.04 2.32 -26.72
N LEU A 217 0.97 3.27 -26.60
CA LEU A 217 1.48 3.74 -25.30
C LEU A 217 0.38 4.44 -24.50
N ALA A 218 -0.43 5.30 -25.13
CA ALA A 218 -1.55 5.98 -24.47
C ALA A 218 -2.59 4.97 -23.94
N SER A 219 -2.89 3.94 -24.72
CA SER A 219 -3.77 2.84 -24.30
C SER A 219 -3.20 2.06 -23.11
N GLN A 220 -1.91 1.73 -23.15
CA GLN A 220 -1.21 1.05 -22.04
C GLN A 220 -1.20 1.90 -20.77
N ILE A 221 -1.00 3.21 -20.88
CA ILE A 221 -1.07 4.14 -19.74
C ILE A 221 -2.48 4.14 -19.13
N ALA A 222 -3.52 4.27 -19.96
CA ALA A 222 -4.90 4.26 -19.47
C ALA A 222 -5.27 2.92 -18.79
N GLN A 223 -4.79 1.79 -19.33
CA GLN A 223 -4.98 0.49 -18.71
C GLN A 223 -4.23 0.38 -17.38
N THR A 224 -2.98 0.86 -17.33
CA THR A 224 -2.14 0.85 -16.12
C THR A 224 -2.75 1.72 -15.03
N ASP A 225 -3.23 2.92 -15.35
CA ASP A 225 -3.95 3.79 -14.40
C ASP A 225 -5.21 3.10 -13.86
N ALA A 226 -6.02 2.49 -14.73
CA ALA A 226 -7.20 1.74 -14.29
C ALA A 226 -6.84 0.61 -13.31
N GLN A 227 -5.75 -0.12 -13.56
CA GLN A 227 -5.23 -1.14 -12.64
C GLN A 227 -4.76 -0.53 -11.32
N ILE A 228 -4.03 0.60 -11.35
CA ILE A 228 -3.62 1.31 -10.14
C ILE A 228 -4.85 1.71 -9.32
N GLN A 229 -5.88 2.30 -9.94
CA GLN A 229 -7.11 2.69 -9.24
C GLN A 229 -7.83 1.47 -8.61
N GLU A 230 -7.89 0.33 -9.31
CA GLU A 230 -8.44 -0.92 -8.77
C GLU A 230 -7.66 -1.40 -7.53
N LYS A 231 -6.32 -1.38 -7.60
CA LYS A 231 -5.47 -1.76 -6.46
C LYS A 231 -5.63 -0.78 -5.30
N LEU A 232 -5.69 0.53 -5.55
CA LEU A 232 -5.93 1.54 -4.52
C LEU A 232 -7.28 1.36 -3.84
N ALA A 233 -8.33 1.03 -4.59
CA ALA A 233 -9.65 0.71 -4.02
C ALA A 233 -9.58 -0.56 -3.13
N THR A 234 -8.87 -1.59 -3.59
CA THR A 234 -8.63 -2.82 -2.82
C THR A 234 -7.84 -2.54 -1.53
N LEU A 235 -6.79 -1.72 -1.61
CA LEU A 235 -6.01 -1.29 -0.45
C LEU A 235 -6.84 -0.49 0.55
N ALA A 236 -7.73 0.38 0.09
CA ALA A 236 -8.66 1.09 0.96
C ALA A 236 -9.60 0.11 1.68
N GLN A 237 -10.14 -0.89 0.98
CA GLN A 237 -11.00 -1.91 1.58
C GLN A 237 -10.27 -2.74 2.64
N LEU A 238 -9.10 -3.30 2.30
CA LEU A 238 -8.26 -4.07 3.23
C LEU A 238 -7.80 -3.19 4.40
N GLY A 239 -7.43 -1.95 4.11
CA GLY A 239 -7.06 -0.91 5.05
C GLY A 239 -8.09 -0.74 6.17
N ASN A 240 -9.34 -0.54 5.74
CA ASN A 240 -10.47 -0.29 6.62
C ASN A 240 -10.95 -1.55 7.36
N SER A 241 -10.63 -2.77 6.88
CA SER A 241 -10.99 -4.00 7.59
C SER A 241 -10.02 -4.36 8.71
N VAL A 242 -8.79 -3.83 8.70
CA VAL A 242 -7.79 -4.07 9.77
C VAL A 242 -8.10 -3.25 11.03
N GLU A 243 -8.56 -2.01 10.88
CA GLU A 243 -8.79 -1.08 11.99
C GLU A 243 -9.74 -1.62 13.09
N PRO A 244 -10.92 -2.19 12.77
CA PRO A 244 -11.79 -2.77 13.78
C PRO A 244 -11.11 -3.90 14.57
N GLY A 245 -10.32 -4.74 13.91
CA GLY A 245 -9.58 -5.83 14.54
C GLY A 245 -8.50 -5.32 15.51
N LEU A 246 -7.84 -4.22 15.19
CA LEU A 246 -6.89 -3.57 16.10
C LEU A 246 -7.58 -3.00 17.34
N VAL A 247 -8.74 -2.36 17.16
CA VAL A 247 -9.52 -1.78 18.26
C VAL A 247 -10.01 -2.87 19.22
N THR A 248 -10.56 -3.95 18.70
CA THR A 248 -11.05 -5.07 19.53
C THR A 248 -9.92 -5.80 20.23
N LEU A 249 -8.76 -5.98 19.56
CA LEU A 249 -7.56 -6.53 20.17
C LEU A 249 -7.07 -5.65 21.32
N LEU A 250 -6.95 -4.34 21.11
CA LEU A 250 -6.53 -3.40 22.16
C LEU A 250 -7.48 -3.40 23.37
N ALA A 251 -8.80 -3.47 23.14
CA ALA A 251 -9.78 -3.57 24.21
C ALA A 251 -9.62 -4.87 25.04
N ALA A 252 -9.40 -6.00 24.37
CA ALA A 252 -9.16 -7.28 25.04
C ALA A 252 -7.86 -7.25 25.85
N VAL A 253 -6.79 -6.68 25.29
CA VAL A 253 -5.49 -6.58 25.96
C VAL A 253 -5.55 -5.64 27.18
N ASN A 254 -6.27 -4.52 27.09
CA ASN A 254 -6.49 -3.64 28.24
C ASN A 254 -7.29 -4.32 29.36
N THR A 255 -8.26 -5.16 28.99
CA THR A 255 -9.03 -5.95 29.96
C THR A 255 -8.13 -6.94 30.71
N GLU A 256 -7.27 -7.66 29.98
CA GLU A 256 -6.33 -8.61 30.57
C GLU A 256 -5.29 -7.92 31.46
N ALA A 257 -4.79 -6.76 31.06
CA ALA A 257 -3.87 -5.97 31.89
C ALA A 257 -4.54 -5.51 33.20
N GLY A 258 -5.82 -5.14 33.16
CA GLY A 258 -6.60 -4.83 34.35
C GLY A 258 -6.75 -6.05 35.27
N GLN A 259 -7.11 -7.21 34.71
CA GLN A 259 -7.24 -8.45 35.48
C GLN A 259 -5.92 -8.91 36.10
N ALA A 260 -4.81 -8.83 35.37
CA ALA A 260 -3.48 -9.18 35.87
C ALA A 260 -3.05 -8.28 37.04
N ARG A 261 -3.37 -6.97 36.99
CA ARG A 261 -3.12 -6.05 38.11
C ARG A 261 -3.95 -6.40 39.34
N LEU A 262 -5.24 -6.68 39.18
CA LEU A 262 -6.12 -7.08 40.28
C LEU A 262 -5.64 -8.38 40.94
N ARG A 263 -5.24 -9.38 40.16
CA ARG A 263 -4.67 -10.63 40.69
C ARG A 263 -3.41 -10.37 41.50
N PHE A 264 -2.52 -9.50 41.01
CA PHE A 264 -1.29 -9.14 41.73
C PHE A 264 -1.59 -8.41 43.06
N GLU A 265 -2.54 -7.48 43.07
CA GLU A 265 -2.96 -6.78 44.29
C GLU A 265 -3.61 -7.72 45.32
N GLN A 266 -4.38 -8.71 44.88
CA GLN A 266 -5.00 -9.72 45.76
C GLN A 266 -4.01 -10.73 46.34
N THR A 267 -2.84 -10.89 45.71
CA THR A 267 -1.79 -11.83 46.14
C THR A 267 -0.75 -11.15 47.07
N ARG A 268 -0.91 -9.84 47.33
CA ARG A 268 -0.05 -9.03 48.20
C ARG A 268 -0.65 -8.85 49.59
#